data_AF-A0A8J8H1P3-F1
#
_entry.id   AF-A0A8J8H1P3-F1
#
_cell.length_a   1.000
_cell.length_b   1.000
_cell.length_c   1.000
_cell.angle_alpha   90.00
_cell.angle_beta   90.00
_cell.angle_gamma   90.00
#
_symmetry.space_group_name_H-M   'P 1'
#
loop_
_entity.id
_entity.type
_entity.pdbx_description
1 polymer ?
#
loop_
_entity_poly.entity_id
_entity_poly.type
_entity_poly.pdbx_seq_one_letter_code
_entity_poly.pdbx_strand_id
1 'polypeptide(L)'
;MRKSRIALLALTLAAANLAVPGQAEAADTVTVRVNTRAGLESVSDAAYGVNHAVWDATLGTNAVADLLKDAGTQTMRYPGGSYSDIYHWKTNTAPGGYVAPDTDFDHFMAGVQRANAQAMVIANYGTGTPEEAAEWVHYANVEKNYGVKYWEIGNELYGNGHYGANWEADDHA
;
A
#
# COMPACT_ATOMS: atom_id res chain seq x y z
N MET A 1 -79.75 -52.41 -7.90
CA MET A 1 -78.79 -51.89 -8.89
C MET A 1 -78.20 -50.58 -8.38
N ARG A 2 -76.98 -50.60 -7.82
CA ARG A 2 -76.27 -49.40 -7.35
C ARG A 2 -74.93 -49.39 -8.08
N LYS A 3 -74.75 -48.43 -8.99
CA LYS A 3 -73.57 -48.33 -9.88
C LYS A 3 -72.39 -47.78 -9.08
N SER A 4 -71.34 -48.58 -8.89
CA SER A 4 -70.05 -48.15 -8.34
C SER A 4 -69.32 -47.27 -9.35
N ARG A 5 -68.90 -46.07 -8.93
CA ARG A 5 -68.01 -45.21 -9.71
C ARG A 5 -66.57 -45.51 -9.25
N ILE A 6 -65.75 -46.02 -10.18
CA ILE A 6 -64.31 -46.19 -9.99
C ILE A 6 -63.66 -44.84 -10.32
N ALA A 7 -62.99 -44.23 -9.35
CA ALA A 7 -62.15 -43.06 -9.58
C ALA A 7 -60.75 -43.53 -10.03
N LEU A 8 -60.33 -43.08 -11.21
CA LEU A 8 -59.02 -43.37 -11.77
C LEU A 8 -58.00 -42.39 -11.16
N LEU A 9 -57.07 -42.88 -10.35
CA LEU A 9 -56.00 -42.08 -9.77
C LEU A 9 -54.86 -41.98 -10.80
N ALA A 10 -54.73 -40.83 -11.45
CA ALA A 10 -53.61 -40.56 -12.35
C ALA A 10 -52.35 -40.28 -11.51
N LEU A 11 -51.38 -41.19 -11.57
CA LEU A 11 -50.08 -41.02 -10.94
C LEU A 11 -49.20 -40.16 -11.87
N THR A 12 -49.03 -38.88 -11.56
CA THR A 12 -48.07 -38.02 -12.23
C THR A 12 -46.66 -38.38 -11.76
N LEU A 13 -45.87 -38.99 -12.64
CA LEU A 13 -44.46 -39.27 -12.40
C LEU A 13 -43.68 -37.95 -12.52
N ALA A 14 -43.32 -37.34 -11.39
CA ALA A 14 -42.41 -36.21 -11.38
C ALA A 14 -41.00 -36.72 -11.74
N ALA A 15 -40.52 -36.39 -12.94
CA ALA A 15 -39.14 -36.63 -13.32
C ALA A 15 -38.24 -35.68 -12.50
N ALA A 16 -37.58 -36.22 -11.48
CA ALA A 16 -36.52 -35.51 -10.78
C ALA A 16 -35.34 -35.38 -11.75
N ASN A 17 -35.03 -34.14 -12.17
CA ASN A 17 -33.77 -33.83 -12.83
C ASN A 17 -32.65 -34.00 -11.80
N LEU A 18 -32.06 -35.20 -11.73
CA LEU A 18 -30.81 -35.42 -11.03
C LEU A 18 -29.73 -34.64 -11.78
N ALA A 19 -29.24 -33.56 -11.17
CA ALA A 19 -28.06 -32.88 -11.68
C ALA A 19 -26.89 -33.88 -11.72
N VAL A 20 -26.36 -34.12 -12.91
CA VAL A 20 -25.10 -34.86 -13.05
C VAL A 20 -24.03 -34.00 -12.37
N PRO A 21 -23.30 -34.50 -11.35
CA PRO A 21 -22.20 -33.74 -10.78
C PRO A 21 -21.22 -33.41 -11.91
N GLY A 22 -20.94 -32.12 -12.10
CA GLY A 22 -19.95 -31.68 -13.08
C GLY A 22 -18.62 -32.38 -12.80
N GLN A 23 -18.00 -32.95 -13.84
CA GLN A 23 -16.65 -33.47 -13.73
C GLN A 23 -15.74 -32.32 -13.28
N ALA A 24 -15.08 -32.48 -12.12
CA ALA A 24 -14.03 -31.57 -11.71
C ALA A 24 -12.93 -31.60 -12.79
N GLU A 25 -12.58 -30.44 -13.34
CA GLU A 25 -11.44 -30.32 -14.24
C GLU A 25 -10.19 -30.83 -13.52
N ALA A 26 -9.43 -31.70 -14.19
CA ALA A 26 -8.17 -32.17 -13.65
C ALA A 26 -7.22 -30.98 -13.54
N ALA A 27 -6.75 -30.69 -12.32
CA ALA A 27 -5.78 -29.62 -12.13
C ALA A 27 -4.47 -29.97 -12.85
N ASP A 28 -3.96 -29.04 -13.65
CA ASP A 28 -2.66 -29.19 -14.29
C ASP A 28 -1.57 -29.36 -13.24
N THR A 29 -0.67 -30.33 -13.46
CA THR A 29 0.46 -30.56 -12.56
C THR A 29 1.61 -29.60 -12.89
N VAL A 30 1.94 -28.72 -11.95
CA VAL A 30 3.11 -27.83 -12.04
C VAL A 30 4.28 -28.42 -11.27
N THR A 31 5.47 -28.48 -11.89
CA THR A 31 6.71 -28.89 -11.21
C THR A 31 7.52 -27.67 -10.77
N VAL A 32 7.76 -27.53 -9.47
CA VAL A 32 8.66 -26.51 -8.90
C VAL A 32 9.98 -27.16 -8.49
N ARG A 33 11.11 -26.58 -8.90
CA ARG A 33 12.46 -27.03 -8.51
C ARG A 33 13.19 -25.91 -7.78
N VAL A 34 13.63 -26.16 -6.55
CA VAL A 34 14.44 -25.21 -5.76
C VAL A 34 15.91 -25.62 -5.86
N ASN A 35 16.77 -24.70 -6.30
CA ASN A 35 18.22 -24.91 -6.32
C ASN A 35 18.90 -24.12 -5.19
N THR A 36 19.15 -24.79 -4.06
CA THR A 36 19.81 -24.17 -2.90
C THR A 36 21.31 -23.90 -3.09
N ARG A 37 21.90 -24.32 -4.21
CA ARG A 37 23.32 -24.06 -4.56
C ARG A 37 23.50 -22.87 -5.50
N ALA A 38 22.42 -22.31 -6.03
CA ALA A 38 22.45 -21.15 -6.92
C ALA A 38 21.83 -19.93 -6.22
N GLY A 39 22.43 -19.51 -5.11
CA GLY A 39 22.05 -18.24 -4.48
C GLY A 39 22.32 -17.08 -5.44
N LEU A 40 21.35 -16.18 -5.60
CA LEU A 40 21.50 -14.97 -6.40
C LEU A 40 22.10 -13.86 -5.54
N GLU A 41 21.31 -13.34 -4.60
CA GLU A 41 21.73 -12.30 -3.66
C GLU A 41 20.93 -12.39 -2.35
N SER A 42 21.38 -11.64 -1.35
CA SER A 42 20.61 -11.42 -0.13
C SER A 42 19.45 -10.45 -0.41
N VAL A 43 18.24 -10.80 0.04
CA VAL A 43 17.12 -9.86 0.01
C VAL A 43 17.37 -8.79 1.05
N SER A 44 17.46 -7.53 0.62
CA SER A 44 17.65 -6.40 1.51
C SER A 44 16.44 -6.19 2.41
N ASP A 45 16.68 -5.70 3.63
CA ASP A 45 15.64 -5.23 4.54
C ASP A 45 14.72 -4.18 3.88
N ALA A 46 15.26 -3.35 2.98
CA ALA A 46 14.46 -2.38 2.22
C ALA A 46 13.38 -3.01 1.33
N ALA A 47 13.49 -4.31 1.00
CA ALA A 47 12.47 -5.03 0.23
C ALA A 47 11.19 -5.29 1.02
N TYR A 48 11.25 -5.25 2.36
CA TYR A 48 10.09 -5.43 3.24
C TYR A 48 9.52 -4.06 3.64
N GLY A 49 9.09 -3.31 2.64
CA GLY A 49 8.65 -1.92 2.79
C GLY A 49 7.13 -1.72 2.78
N VAL A 50 6.67 -0.65 3.41
CA VAL A 50 5.32 -0.09 3.21
C VAL A 50 5.38 1.39 2.82
N ASN A 51 4.35 1.88 2.12
CA ASN A 51 4.18 3.30 1.86
C ASN A 51 3.14 3.88 2.82
N HIS A 52 3.49 4.99 3.43
CA HIS A 52 2.72 5.71 4.43
C HIS A 52 2.34 7.06 3.86
N ALA A 53 1.03 7.31 3.81
CA ALA A 53 0.50 8.52 3.22
C ALA A 53 -0.11 9.46 4.27
N VAL A 54 0.14 10.76 4.16
CA VAL A 54 -0.31 11.77 5.15
C VAL A 54 -1.82 11.90 5.32
N TRP A 55 -2.60 11.38 4.37
CA TRP A 55 -4.07 11.32 4.46
C TRP A 55 -4.58 10.13 5.29
N ASP A 56 -3.72 9.15 5.61
CA ASP A 56 -4.08 7.99 6.43
C ASP A 56 -4.04 8.37 7.92
N ALA A 57 -5.20 8.60 8.51
CA ALA A 57 -5.35 8.95 9.92
C ALA A 57 -4.88 7.86 10.90
N THR A 58 -4.54 6.66 10.42
CA THR A 58 -4.04 5.56 11.27
C THR A 58 -2.53 5.36 11.21
N LEU A 59 -1.84 6.04 10.27
CA LEU A 59 -0.40 5.96 10.00
C LEU A 59 0.45 6.11 11.27
N GLY A 60 0.17 7.12 12.08
CA GLY A 60 0.94 7.47 13.28
C GLY A 60 0.53 6.73 14.55
N THR A 61 -0.43 5.80 14.46
CA THR A 61 -0.97 5.14 15.66
C THR A 61 -0.05 4.03 16.15
N ASN A 62 0.08 3.90 17.48
CA ASN A 62 0.85 2.82 18.10
C ASN A 62 0.38 1.43 17.66
N ALA A 63 -0.93 1.25 17.46
CA ALA A 63 -1.53 -0.01 17.04
C ALA A 63 -1.05 -0.43 15.64
N VAL A 64 -1.04 0.50 14.67
CA VAL A 64 -0.54 0.21 13.32
C VAL A 64 0.96 -0.06 13.35
N ALA A 65 1.74 0.75 14.08
CA ALA A 65 3.18 0.53 14.20
C ALA A 65 3.54 -0.84 14.83
N ASP A 66 2.76 -1.29 15.83
CA ASP A 66 2.93 -2.63 16.42
C ASP A 66 2.61 -3.74 15.40
N LEU A 67 1.53 -3.59 14.63
CA LEU A 67 1.19 -4.54 13.56
C LEU A 67 2.26 -4.59 12.46
N LEU A 68 2.83 -3.45 12.07
CA LEU A 68 3.91 -3.39 11.08
C LEU A 68 5.18 -4.07 11.60
N LYS A 69 5.48 -3.91 12.89
CA LYS A 69 6.57 -4.63 13.55
C LYS A 69 6.35 -6.15 13.49
N ASP A 70 5.16 -6.60 13.87
CA ASP A 70 4.81 -8.03 13.89
C ASP A 70 4.78 -8.63 12.48
N ALA A 71 4.43 -7.83 11.47
CA ALA A 71 4.50 -8.21 10.06
C ALA A 71 5.94 -8.26 9.50
N GLY A 72 6.94 -7.81 10.26
CA GLY A 72 8.33 -7.79 9.82
C GLY A 72 8.62 -6.68 8.79
N THR A 73 7.83 -5.59 8.80
CA THR A 73 8.14 -4.40 8.00
C THR A 73 9.45 -3.79 8.47
N GLN A 74 10.36 -3.54 7.53
CA GLN A 74 11.69 -3.02 7.82
C GLN A 74 11.94 -1.64 7.20
N THR A 75 11.10 -1.17 6.28
CA THR A 75 11.20 0.18 5.70
C THR A 75 9.83 0.82 5.55
N MET A 76 9.76 2.13 5.81
CA MET A 76 8.53 2.91 5.69
C MET A 76 8.81 4.15 4.83
N ARG A 77 8.06 4.31 3.73
CA ARG A 77 8.19 5.42 2.79
C ARG A 77 7.14 6.51 3.08
N TYR A 78 7.54 7.76 3.22
CA TYR A 78 6.70 8.91 3.62
C TYR A 78 7.02 10.14 2.74
N PRO A 79 6.09 11.07 2.47
CA PRO A 79 4.70 11.23 2.97
C PRO A 79 3.63 10.53 2.12
N GLY A 80 4.04 9.60 1.26
CA GLY A 80 3.19 8.92 0.28
C GLY A 80 3.58 9.31 -1.15
N GLY A 81 3.00 8.66 -2.16
CA GLY A 81 3.29 8.90 -3.59
C GLY A 81 3.04 10.33 -4.06
N SER A 82 1.98 10.58 -4.82
CA SER A 82 1.72 11.91 -5.39
C SER A 82 1.54 13.02 -4.35
N TYR A 83 1.18 12.66 -3.11
CA TYR A 83 1.14 13.64 -2.01
C TYR A 83 2.51 14.25 -1.71
N SER A 84 3.62 13.54 -1.97
CA SER A 84 4.95 14.09 -1.73
C SER A 84 5.26 15.33 -2.54
N ASP A 85 4.74 15.42 -3.77
CA ASP A 85 4.97 16.56 -4.67
C ASP A 85 4.11 17.79 -4.35
N ILE A 86 3.22 17.67 -3.35
CA ILE A 86 2.43 18.79 -2.81
C ILE A 86 2.59 18.97 -1.30
N TYR A 87 3.35 18.12 -0.61
CA TYR A 87 3.42 18.13 0.85
C TYR A 87 4.56 19.03 1.36
N HIS A 88 4.20 19.98 2.22
CA HIS A 88 5.14 20.85 2.92
C HIS A 88 5.31 20.39 4.36
N TRP A 89 6.46 19.79 4.66
CA TRP A 89 6.69 19.04 5.90
C TRP A 89 6.68 19.93 7.15
N LYS A 90 7.15 21.17 7.01
CA LYS A 90 7.30 22.11 8.13
C LYS A 90 5.97 22.61 8.67
N THR A 91 4.98 22.72 7.79
CA THR A 91 3.62 23.18 8.12
C THR A 91 2.62 22.03 8.23
N ASN A 92 3.02 20.81 7.87
CA ASN A 92 2.15 19.64 7.76
C ASN A 92 0.92 19.90 6.88
N THR A 93 1.15 20.43 5.67
CA THR A 93 0.09 20.82 4.73
C THR A 93 0.33 20.27 3.34
N ALA A 94 -0.75 19.96 2.62
CA ALA A 94 -0.71 19.61 1.20
C ALA A 94 -1.75 20.45 0.45
N PRO A 95 -1.37 21.54 -0.25
CA PRO A 95 -2.33 22.36 -0.99
C PRO A 95 -3.15 21.53 -1.98
N GLY A 96 -4.48 21.62 -1.90
CA GLY A 96 -5.39 20.82 -2.72
C GLY A 96 -5.59 19.37 -2.24
N GLY A 97 -4.84 18.93 -1.23
CA GLY A 97 -4.95 17.62 -0.60
C GLY A 97 -5.53 17.67 0.82
N TYR A 98 -5.84 16.49 1.36
CA TYR A 98 -6.21 16.30 2.76
C TYR A 98 -5.01 15.77 3.54
N VAL A 99 -4.67 16.41 4.65
CA VAL A 99 -3.69 15.90 5.61
C VAL A 99 -4.44 15.54 6.88
N ALA A 100 -4.32 14.28 7.30
CA ALA A 100 -4.93 13.83 8.53
C ALA A 100 -4.21 14.45 9.77
N PRO A 101 -4.90 14.58 10.90
CA PRO A 101 -4.24 14.91 12.17
C PRO A 101 -3.20 13.86 12.55
N ASP A 102 -2.17 14.26 13.29
CA ASP A 102 -1.17 13.36 13.87
C ASP A 102 -0.43 12.49 12.83
N THR A 103 -0.29 13.00 11.60
CA THR A 103 0.48 12.37 10.52
C THR A 103 1.69 13.18 10.08
N ASP A 104 2.08 14.21 10.83
CA ASP A 104 3.30 14.96 10.54
C ASP A 104 4.56 14.07 10.63
N PHE A 105 5.69 14.64 10.21
CA PHE A 105 6.95 13.90 10.12
C PHE A 105 7.41 13.32 11.46
N ASP A 106 7.18 14.01 12.58
CA ASP A 106 7.59 13.52 13.90
C ASP A 106 6.71 12.33 14.33
N HIS A 107 5.40 12.38 14.05
CA HIS A 107 4.49 11.25 14.28
C HIS A 107 4.84 10.04 13.41
N PHE A 108 5.16 10.28 12.13
CA PHE A 108 5.68 9.24 11.25
C PHE A 108 6.95 8.60 11.82
N MET A 109 7.94 9.41 12.24
CA MET A 109 9.19 8.91 12.80
C MET A 109 8.99 8.15 14.12
N ALA A 110 8.02 8.54 14.95
CA ALA A 110 7.65 7.78 16.14
C ALA A 110 7.15 6.36 15.78
N GLY A 111 6.33 6.25 14.73
CA GLY A 111 5.89 4.98 14.16
C GLY A 111 7.05 4.13 13.65
N VAL A 112 7.95 4.72 12.86
CA VAL A 112 9.16 4.07 12.33
C VAL A 112 10.02 3.47 13.46
N GLN A 113 10.28 4.26 14.51
CA GLN A 113 11.09 3.82 15.65
C GLN A 113 10.39 2.70 16.42
N ARG A 114 9.09 2.82 16.65
CA ARG A 114 8.30 1.80 17.36
C ARG A 114 8.29 0.47 16.60
N ALA A 115 8.18 0.53 15.28
CA ALA A 115 8.22 -0.63 14.41
C ALA A 115 9.63 -1.20 14.20
N ASN A 116 10.69 -0.52 14.68
CA ASN A 116 12.08 -0.87 14.42
C ASN A 116 12.41 -0.94 12.92
N ALA A 117 11.87 0.02 12.16
CA ALA A 117 12.07 0.14 10.72
C ALA A 117 13.07 1.26 10.36
N GLN A 118 13.39 1.38 9.07
CA GLN A 118 14.05 2.56 8.50
C GLN A 118 13.07 3.47 7.78
N ALA A 119 13.28 4.78 7.90
CA ALA A 119 12.54 5.77 7.14
C ALA A 119 13.15 5.93 5.74
N MET A 120 12.27 6.09 4.76
CA MET A 120 12.56 6.52 3.39
C MET A 120 11.69 7.76 3.12
N VAL A 121 12.32 8.92 2.95
CA VAL A 121 11.60 10.20 2.87
C VAL A 121 11.65 10.72 1.45
N ILE A 122 10.50 11.09 0.90
CA ILE A 122 10.39 11.72 -0.41
C ILE A 122 10.35 13.23 -0.19
N ALA A 123 11.39 13.92 -0.64
CA ALA A 123 11.41 15.38 -0.66
C ALA A 123 10.47 15.89 -1.76
N ASN A 124 9.69 16.92 -1.43
CA ASN A 124 8.77 17.56 -2.36
C ASN A 124 9.56 18.22 -3.50
N TYR A 125 9.54 17.57 -4.67
CA TYR A 125 10.11 18.12 -5.90
C TYR A 125 9.07 19.00 -6.61
N GLY A 126 7.81 18.58 -6.66
CA GLY A 126 6.80 19.23 -7.49
C GLY A 126 6.56 20.70 -7.19
N THR A 127 6.15 21.00 -5.96
CA THR A 127 5.77 22.37 -5.53
C THR A 127 6.68 22.94 -4.44
N GLY A 128 7.61 22.12 -3.93
CA GLY A 128 8.60 22.50 -2.93
C GLY A 128 9.80 23.22 -3.52
N THR A 129 10.82 23.44 -2.70
CA THR A 129 12.11 23.97 -3.15
C THR A 129 13.29 23.13 -2.65
N PRO A 130 14.48 23.23 -3.30
CA PRO A 130 15.69 22.58 -2.80
C PRO A 130 16.04 22.98 -1.35
N GLU A 131 15.76 24.22 -0.95
CA GLU A 131 15.95 24.71 0.41
C GLU A 131 15.00 24.01 1.39
N GLU A 132 13.73 23.82 1.03
CA GLU A 132 12.77 23.07 1.87
C GLU A 132 13.24 21.62 2.09
N ALA A 133 13.77 20.98 1.04
CA ALA A 133 14.34 19.63 1.13
C ALA A 133 15.60 19.61 2.02
N ALA A 134 16.51 20.57 1.86
CA ALA A 134 17.72 20.67 2.66
C ALA A 134 17.43 20.93 4.15
N GLU A 135 16.45 21.81 4.43
CA GLU A 135 15.96 22.04 5.80
C GLU A 135 15.39 20.76 6.41
N TRP A 136 14.66 19.94 5.63
CA TRP A 136 14.12 18.68 6.13
C TRP A 136 15.23 17.69 6.51
N VAL A 137 16.25 17.55 5.67
CA VAL A 137 17.41 16.69 5.96
C VAL A 137 18.13 17.17 7.23
N HIS A 138 18.34 18.48 7.38
CA HIS A 138 18.95 19.06 8.57
C HIS A 138 18.11 18.78 9.82
N TYR A 139 16.81 19.05 9.77
CA TYR A 139 15.91 18.80 10.88
C TYR A 139 15.91 17.31 11.28
N ALA A 140 15.73 16.42 10.31
CA ALA A 140 15.65 14.98 10.56
C ALA A 140 16.94 14.42 11.19
N ASN A 141 18.10 14.79 10.66
CA ASN A 141 19.35 14.10 11.00
C ASN A 141 20.29 14.88 11.93
N VAL A 142 20.21 16.21 11.95
CA VAL A 142 21.06 17.05 12.83
C VAL A 142 20.30 17.45 14.08
N GLU A 143 19.08 17.97 13.94
CA GLU A 143 18.31 18.46 15.10
C GLU A 143 17.66 17.32 15.88
N LYS A 144 17.04 16.37 15.18
CA LYS A 144 16.29 15.27 15.78
C LYS A 144 17.09 13.98 15.91
N ASN A 145 18.19 13.86 15.17
CA ASN A 145 19.03 12.67 15.12
C ASN A 145 18.22 11.39 14.84
N TYR A 146 17.23 11.48 13.94
CA TYR A 146 16.37 10.36 13.56
C TYR A 146 17.10 9.30 12.71
N GLY A 147 18.20 9.66 12.06
CA GLY A 147 19.02 8.73 11.28
C GLY A 147 18.33 8.25 10.00
N VAL A 148 17.58 9.13 9.33
CA VAL A 148 16.99 8.86 8.01
C VAL A 148 18.10 8.68 6.98
N LYS A 149 18.19 7.47 6.40
CA LYS A 149 19.24 7.09 5.45
C LYS A 149 18.83 7.26 3.99
N TYR A 150 17.54 7.04 3.69
CA TYR A 150 17.04 7.00 2.34
C TYR A 150 16.20 8.24 2.05
N TRP A 151 16.59 8.96 1.00
CA TRP A 151 15.90 10.15 0.51
C TRP A 151 15.61 9.98 -0.97
N GLU A 152 14.36 10.20 -1.34
CA GLU A 152 13.90 10.28 -2.72
C GLU A 152 13.64 11.75 -3.07
N ILE A 153 13.80 12.10 -4.34
CA ILE A 153 13.56 13.45 -4.85
C ILE A 153 12.38 13.38 -5.81
N GLY A 154 11.20 13.74 -5.33
CA GLY A 154 9.95 13.69 -6.08
C GLY A 154 9.38 12.29 -6.29
N ASN A 155 8.12 12.24 -6.73
CA ASN A 155 7.41 11.01 -7.05
C ASN A 155 6.88 11.05 -8.48
N GLU A 156 7.04 9.95 -9.23
CA GLU A 156 6.46 9.77 -10.58
C GLU A 156 6.57 10.98 -11.53
N LEU A 157 7.71 11.69 -11.53
CA LEU A 157 7.89 12.98 -12.23
C LEU A 157 7.55 12.99 -13.73
N TYR A 158 7.47 11.83 -14.37
CA TYR A 158 6.98 11.70 -15.75
C TYR A 158 5.47 12.03 -15.89
N GLY A 159 4.74 12.10 -14.78
CA GLY A 159 3.32 12.42 -14.68
C GLY A 159 2.96 13.91 -14.75
N ASN A 160 3.96 14.77 -14.97
CA ASN A 160 3.91 16.23 -14.76
C ASN A 160 3.35 17.08 -15.92
N GLY A 161 2.83 16.49 -16.99
CA GLY A 161 2.39 17.22 -18.19
C GLY A 161 3.26 16.96 -19.41
N HIS A 162 4.58 16.81 -19.22
CA HIS A 162 5.53 16.84 -20.33
C HIS A 162 5.33 15.72 -21.35
N TYR A 163 4.97 14.52 -20.87
CA TYR A 163 4.74 13.34 -21.71
C TYR A 163 3.25 13.06 -21.98
N GLY A 164 2.37 14.04 -21.74
CA GLY A 164 0.91 13.92 -21.96
C GLY A 164 0.12 13.30 -20.80
N ALA A 165 0.81 12.92 -19.73
CA ALA A 165 0.24 12.63 -18.40
C ALA A 165 0.05 13.93 -17.62
N ASN A 166 -0.90 14.04 -16.69
CA ASN A 166 -1.09 15.27 -15.89
C ASN A 166 -1.71 14.98 -14.51
N TRP A 167 -1.13 14.04 -13.76
CA TRP A 167 -1.60 13.68 -12.42
C TRP A 167 -0.65 14.07 -11.30
N GLU A 168 0.62 14.35 -11.61
CA GLU A 168 1.58 14.86 -10.64
C GLU A 168 1.65 16.38 -10.69
N ALA A 169 1.76 16.99 -9.51
CA ALA A 169 2.04 18.41 -9.41
C ALA A 169 3.52 18.67 -9.70
N ASP A 170 3.80 19.67 -10.54
CA ASP A 170 5.16 20.10 -10.83
C ASP A 170 5.13 21.55 -11.33
N ASP A 171 5.68 22.47 -10.53
CA ASP A 171 5.77 23.89 -10.87
C ASP A 171 6.99 24.22 -11.74
N HIS A 172 7.77 23.20 -12.13
CA HIS A 172 8.98 23.34 -12.94
C HIS A 172 8.78 22.96 -14.43
N ALA A 173 7.59 22.43 -14.78
CA ALA A 173 7.26 21.89 -16.09
C ALA A 173 6.86 22.93 -17.16
#